data_AF-F7RUI8-F1
#
_entry.id   AF-F7RUI8-F1
#
_cell.length_a   1.000
_cell.length_b   1.000
_cell.length_c   1.000
_cell.angle_alpha   90.00
_cell.angle_beta   90.00
_cell.angle_gamma   90.00
#
_symmetry.space_group_name_H-M   'P 1'
#
loop_
_entity.id
_entity.type
_entity.pdbx_description
1 polymer ?
#
loop_
_entity_poly.entity_id
_entity_poly.type
_entity_poly.pdbx_seq_one_letter_code
_entity_poly.pdbx_strand_id
1 'polypeptide(L)'
;MGFRRHYRQFIIGLGIVSGLIGLFPLSALAAKVSFNEFCPKLAGQWTGDAAKAGEIPKQVIVNGFCSHDLRQLILSVSVGTRAPYSETWWFREQGEQVLLTYYDGISQEKQQVFSLYRQNGDYSLLGEGVVNMRSALIQLLFEAKSSQGAWQWTQNIQYLDDDIDRYQLFRGIEMTPIAPSD
;
A
#
# COMPACT_ATOMS: atom_id res chain seq x y z
N MET A 1 56.24 9.18 71.46
CA MET A 1 56.21 10.50 70.80
C MET A 1 56.02 10.22 69.31
N GLY A 2 54.81 10.20 68.74
CA GLY A 2 53.85 11.31 68.51
C GLY A 2 54.21 11.97 67.16
N PHE A 3 53.38 12.12 66.12
CA PHE A 3 51.92 12.28 65.99
C PHE A 3 51.49 12.16 64.50
N ARG A 4 50.27 11.61 64.25
CA ARG A 4 49.22 11.87 63.20
C ARG A 4 49.56 11.89 61.69
N ARG A 5 48.91 11.14 60.77
CA ARG A 5 47.49 10.90 60.30
C ARG A 5 46.86 11.99 59.40
N HIS A 6 46.35 11.51 58.24
CA HIS A 6 45.24 11.97 57.35
C HIS A 6 45.63 12.40 55.91
N TYR A 7 45.27 11.64 54.87
CA TYR A 7 43.98 11.52 54.12
C TYR A 7 43.74 12.66 53.11
N ARG A 8 43.77 12.38 51.80
CA ARG A 8 42.61 12.48 50.86
C ARG A 8 42.99 12.27 49.39
N GLN A 9 42.10 11.53 48.70
CA GLN A 9 41.98 11.25 47.27
C GLN A 9 41.82 12.52 46.42
N PHE A 10 42.17 12.49 45.13
CA PHE A 10 41.47 13.26 44.08
C PHE A 10 41.62 12.59 42.67
N ILE A 11 40.47 12.14 42.14
CA ILE A 11 39.93 12.23 40.74
C ILE A 11 40.73 11.54 39.60
N ILE A 12 40.28 10.38 39.07
CA ILE A 12 39.31 10.16 37.97
C ILE A 12 39.71 10.78 36.62
N GLY A 13 40.00 9.91 35.66
CA GLY A 13 39.94 10.16 34.21
C GLY A 13 40.49 8.94 33.48
N LEU A 14 40.01 8.50 32.32
CA LEU A 14 38.85 8.81 31.50
C LEU A 14 38.93 7.73 30.40
N GLY A 15 37.83 7.06 30.03
CA GLY A 15 37.90 6.06 28.97
C GLY A 15 36.67 5.18 28.85
N ILE A 16 35.48 5.77 28.93
CA ILE A 16 34.26 5.10 28.48
C ILE A 16 34.36 5.01 26.96
N VAL A 17 34.75 3.84 26.44
CA VAL A 17 34.55 3.49 25.03
C VAL A 17 33.05 3.19 24.88
N SER A 18 32.23 4.25 24.84
CA SER A 18 30.85 4.16 24.40
C SER A 18 30.89 3.88 22.89
N GLY A 19 30.84 2.61 22.53
CA GLY A 19 30.57 2.18 21.17
C GLY A 19 29.22 2.77 20.73
N LEU A 20 29.29 3.78 19.86
CA LEU A 20 28.18 4.25 19.04
C LEU A 20 27.77 3.08 18.12
N ILE A 21 26.90 2.20 18.61
CA ILE A 21 26.09 1.35 17.73
C ILE A 21 25.07 2.29 17.12
N GLY A 22 25.47 2.94 16.02
CA GLY A 22 24.55 3.64 15.15
C GLY A 22 23.53 2.64 14.63
N LEU A 23 22.31 2.72 15.15
CA LEU A 23 21.13 2.13 14.53
C LEU A 23 20.96 2.84 13.19
N PHE A 24 21.66 2.37 12.15
CA PHE A 24 21.34 2.76 10.79
C PHE A 24 19.90 2.30 10.55
N PRO A 25 18.96 3.22 10.25
CA PRO A 25 17.65 2.80 9.82
C PRO A 25 17.86 1.93 8.58
N LEU A 26 17.45 0.67 8.64
CA LEU A 26 17.32 -0.16 7.47
C LEU A 26 16.25 0.50 6.61
N SER A 27 16.66 1.40 5.73
CA SER A 27 15.80 1.94 4.69
C SER A 27 15.34 0.77 3.86
N ALA A 28 14.10 0.32 4.07
CA ALA A 28 13.52 -0.74 3.27
C ALA A 28 13.40 -0.21 1.83
N LEU A 29 14.21 -0.76 0.94
CA LEU A 29 14.16 -0.45 -0.48
C LEU A 29 12.87 -1.01 -1.06
N ALA A 30 12.18 -0.21 -1.87
CA ALA A 30 11.09 -0.71 -2.69
C ALA A 30 11.69 -1.64 -3.75
N ALA A 31 11.24 -2.90 -3.79
CA ALA A 31 11.69 -3.88 -4.76
C ALA A 31 10.59 -4.11 -5.79
N LYS A 32 10.95 -4.22 -7.07
CA LYS A 32 10.02 -4.75 -8.08
C LYS A 32 9.77 -6.22 -7.76
N VAL A 33 8.50 -6.64 -7.71
CA VAL A 33 8.12 -8.01 -7.32
C VAL A 33 7.25 -8.67 -8.37
N SER A 34 7.16 -9.99 -8.30
CA SER A 34 6.31 -10.77 -9.21
C SER A 34 4.83 -10.72 -8.79
N PHE A 35 3.93 -10.90 -9.76
CA PHE A 35 2.49 -10.81 -9.48
C PHE A 35 1.99 -11.92 -8.55
N ASN A 36 2.68 -13.08 -8.55
CA ASN A 36 2.35 -14.22 -7.69
C ASN A 36 2.48 -13.92 -6.19
N GLU A 37 3.25 -12.89 -5.80
CA GLU A 37 3.36 -12.46 -4.40
C GLU A 37 2.17 -11.59 -3.98
N PHE A 38 1.62 -10.82 -4.93
CA PHE A 38 0.56 -9.84 -4.71
C PHE A 38 -0.83 -10.47 -4.78
N CYS A 39 -1.10 -11.25 -5.83
CA CYS A 39 -2.41 -11.86 -6.11
C CYS A 39 -3.06 -12.58 -4.90
N PRO A 40 -2.37 -13.49 -4.18
CA PRO A 40 -2.97 -14.20 -3.05
C PRO A 40 -3.22 -13.30 -1.83
N LYS A 41 -2.57 -12.14 -1.72
CA LYS A 41 -2.73 -11.23 -0.56
C LYS A 41 -4.09 -10.55 -0.51
N LEU A 42 -4.73 -10.41 -1.66
CA LEU A 42 -6.02 -9.72 -1.79
C LEU A 42 -7.16 -10.68 -2.15
N ALA A 43 -6.89 -11.98 -2.29
CA ALA A 43 -7.91 -12.99 -2.48
C ALA A 43 -8.74 -13.17 -1.20
N GLY A 44 -10.07 -13.21 -1.32
CA GLY A 44 -10.98 -13.32 -0.19
C GLY A 44 -12.12 -12.31 -0.24
N GLN A 45 -12.78 -12.13 0.91
CA GLN A 45 -13.90 -11.22 1.06
C GLN A 45 -13.62 -10.20 2.16
N TRP A 46 -13.77 -8.94 1.81
CA TRP A 46 -13.48 -7.80 2.67
C TRP A 46 -14.70 -6.90 2.81
N THR A 47 -14.82 -6.23 3.95
CA THR A 47 -15.78 -5.17 4.20
C THR A 47 -15.05 -3.92 4.68
N GLY A 48 -15.60 -2.75 4.40
CA GLY A 48 -15.08 -1.49 4.93
C GLY A 48 -15.75 -0.30 4.27
N ASP A 49 -15.12 0.86 4.37
CA ASP A 49 -15.63 2.09 3.79
C ASP A 49 -14.85 2.50 2.54
N ALA A 50 -15.56 3.03 1.54
CA ALA A 50 -14.99 3.55 0.31
C ALA A 50 -15.46 4.99 0.05
N ALA A 51 -14.55 5.84 -0.41
CA ALA A 51 -14.85 7.22 -0.79
C ALA A 51 -13.92 7.69 -1.91
N LYS A 52 -14.42 8.57 -2.78
CA LYS A 52 -13.56 9.47 -3.55
C LYS A 52 -13.19 10.68 -2.70
N ALA A 53 -12.12 11.37 -3.08
CA ALA A 53 -11.71 12.59 -2.40
C ALA A 53 -12.86 13.61 -2.34
N GLY A 54 -13.18 14.07 -1.13
CA GLY A 54 -14.27 15.03 -0.88
C GLY A 54 -15.67 14.42 -0.77
N GLU A 55 -15.84 13.11 -0.94
CA GLU A 55 -17.12 12.42 -0.77
C GLU A 55 -17.28 11.84 0.65
N ILE A 56 -18.53 11.63 1.06
CA ILE A 56 -18.85 10.91 2.31
C ILE A 56 -18.59 9.42 2.09
N PRO A 57 -17.81 8.75 2.96
CA PRO A 57 -17.56 7.32 2.86
C PRO A 57 -18.84 6.47 2.89
N LYS A 58 -18.84 5.39 2.12
CA LYS A 58 -19.93 4.42 2.04
C LYS A 58 -19.41 3.02 2.33
N GLN A 59 -20.21 2.26 3.06
CA GLN A 59 -19.90 0.85 3.32
C GLN A 59 -19.93 0.04 2.01
N VAL A 60 -18.88 -0.75 1.80
CA VAL A 60 -18.69 -1.62 0.64
C VAL A 60 -18.28 -3.03 1.03
N ILE A 61 -18.53 -3.96 0.12
CA ILE A 61 -17.96 -5.31 0.12
C ILE A 61 -16.97 -5.39 -1.04
N VAL A 62 -15.78 -5.93 -0.78
CA VAL A 62 -14.78 -6.23 -1.81
C VAL A 62 -14.60 -7.74 -1.91
N ASN A 63 -14.80 -8.30 -3.10
CA ASN A 63 -14.51 -9.70 -3.39
C ASN A 63 -13.26 -9.78 -4.27
N GLY A 64 -12.23 -10.46 -3.78
CA GLY A 64 -10.98 -10.70 -4.48
C GLY A 64 -10.87 -12.15 -4.96
N PHE A 65 -10.64 -12.34 -6.25
CA PHE A 65 -10.44 -13.65 -6.86
C PHE A 65 -9.08 -13.70 -7.53
N CYS A 66 -8.19 -14.53 -7.00
CA CYS A 66 -6.89 -14.80 -7.61
C CYS A 66 -7.01 -16.06 -8.50
N SER A 67 -6.48 -16.00 -9.72
CA SER A 67 -6.46 -17.15 -10.63
C SER A 67 -5.57 -18.27 -10.09
N HIS A 68 -5.83 -19.51 -10.52
CA HIS A 68 -5.09 -20.69 -10.07
C HIS A 68 -3.58 -20.61 -10.39
N ASP A 69 -3.21 -19.99 -11.52
CA ASP A 69 -1.81 -19.77 -11.90
C ASP A 69 -1.17 -18.56 -11.19
N LEU A 70 -1.91 -17.86 -10.34
CA LEU A 70 -1.50 -16.67 -9.59
C LEU A 70 -1.10 -15.47 -10.47
N ARG A 71 -1.61 -15.41 -11.72
CA ARG A 71 -1.26 -14.37 -12.71
C ARG A 71 -2.37 -13.35 -12.94
N GLN A 72 -3.54 -13.54 -12.34
CA GLN A 72 -4.68 -12.64 -12.49
C GLN A 72 -5.40 -12.43 -11.17
N LEU A 73 -5.75 -11.19 -10.88
CA LEU A 73 -6.57 -10.83 -9.71
C LEU A 73 -7.78 -10.03 -10.20
N ILE A 74 -8.97 -10.39 -9.77
CA ILE A 74 -10.18 -9.59 -9.96
C ILE A 74 -10.61 -9.08 -8.59
N LEU A 75 -10.70 -7.76 -8.43
CA LEU A 75 -11.34 -7.12 -7.29
C LEU A 75 -12.70 -6.55 -7.74
N SER A 76 -13.78 -7.05 -7.15
CA SER A 76 -15.13 -6.53 -7.34
C SER A 76 -15.53 -5.74 -6.10
N VAL A 77 -15.90 -4.47 -6.25
CA VAL A 77 -16.28 -3.57 -5.15
C VAL A 77 -17.75 -3.21 -5.28
N SER A 78 -18.59 -3.51 -4.29
CA SER A 78 -20.03 -3.22 -4.33
C SER A 78 -20.52 -2.48 -3.08
N VAL A 79 -21.47 -1.57 -3.27
CA VAL A 79 -22.22 -0.93 -2.17
C VAL A 79 -23.38 -1.85 -1.76
N GLY A 80 -23.10 -2.81 -0.87
CA GLY A 80 -24.07 -3.82 -0.42
C GLY A 80 -24.42 -4.88 -1.48
N THR A 81 -25.63 -5.43 -1.43
CA THR A 81 -26.10 -6.54 -2.30
C THR A 81 -26.70 -6.08 -3.64
N ARG A 82 -26.68 -4.78 -3.93
CA ARG A 82 -27.28 -4.22 -5.16
C ARG A 82 -26.22 -4.08 -6.25
N ALA A 83 -26.37 -4.88 -7.31
CA ALA A 83 -25.47 -4.97 -8.47
C ALA A 83 -25.24 -3.69 -9.31
N PRO A 84 -26.10 -2.66 -9.41
CA PRO A 84 -25.84 -1.52 -10.30
C PRO A 84 -24.73 -0.57 -9.83
N TYR A 85 -24.08 -0.85 -8.71
CA TYR A 85 -22.96 -0.05 -8.17
C TYR A 85 -21.70 -0.91 -7.95
N SER A 86 -21.58 -2.03 -8.66
CA SER A 86 -20.39 -2.88 -8.59
C SER A 86 -19.33 -2.44 -9.58
N GLU A 87 -18.16 -2.05 -9.09
CA GLU A 87 -16.97 -1.82 -9.90
C GLU A 87 -16.15 -3.10 -10.02
N THR A 88 -15.44 -3.28 -11.13
CA THR A 88 -14.53 -4.40 -11.36
C THR A 88 -13.14 -3.90 -11.74
N TRP A 89 -12.13 -4.41 -11.04
CA TRP A 89 -10.71 -4.14 -11.26
C TRP A 89 -10.00 -5.45 -11.57
N TRP A 90 -9.67 -5.67 -12.84
CA TRP A 90 -9.05 -6.90 -13.32
C TRP A 90 -7.58 -6.68 -13.65
N PHE A 91 -6.71 -7.17 -12.78
CA PHE A 91 -5.26 -7.14 -12.92
C PHE A 91 -4.76 -8.42 -13.58
N ARG A 92 -3.87 -8.31 -14.57
CA ARG A 92 -3.27 -9.43 -15.28
C ARG A 92 -1.79 -9.20 -15.48
N GLU A 93 -0.98 -10.19 -15.12
CA GLU A 93 0.44 -10.17 -15.41
C GLU A 93 0.70 -10.27 -16.92
N GLN A 94 1.54 -9.38 -17.44
CA GLN A 94 2.02 -9.35 -18.82
C GLN A 94 3.54 -9.12 -18.83
N GLY A 95 4.30 -10.22 -18.86
CA GLY A 95 5.75 -10.15 -18.72
C GLY A 95 6.13 -9.56 -17.36
N GLU A 96 6.83 -8.42 -17.35
CA GLU A 96 7.21 -7.72 -16.13
C GLU A 96 6.24 -6.60 -15.70
N GLN A 97 5.09 -6.51 -16.35
CA GLN A 97 4.08 -5.47 -16.12
C GLN A 97 2.76 -6.09 -15.70
N VAL A 98 1.86 -5.25 -15.19
CA VAL A 98 0.50 -5.60 -14.80
C VAL A 98 -0.47 -4.75 -15.61
N LEU A 99 -1.30 -5.39 -16.42
CA LEU A 99 -2.42 -4.75 -17.09
C LEU A 99 -3.62 -4.72 -16.15
N LEU A 100 -4.09 -3.54 -15.80
CA LEU A 100 -5.41 -3.31 -15.21
C LEU A 100 -6.44 -3.09 -16.32
N THR A 101 -7.58 -3.76 -16.22
CA THR A 101 -8.82 -3.38 -16.89
C THR A 101 -9.85 -3.03 -15.84
N TYR A 102 -10.35 -1.80 -15.90
CA TYR A 102 -11.30 -1.23 -14.96
C TYR A 102 -12.65 -1.00 -15.62
N TYR A 103 -13.72 -1.37 -14.93
CA TYR A 103 -15.09 -1.14 -15.33
C TYR A 103 -15.92 -0.66 -14.14
N ASP A 104 -16.64 0.45 -14.30
CA ASP A 104 -17.45 1.09 -13.25
C ASP A 104 -18.95 0.77 -13.36
N GLY A 105 -19.35 -0.13 -14.28
CA GLY A 105 -20.74 -0.47 -14.50
C GLY A 105 -21.48 0.44 -15.48
N ILE A 106 -20.88 1.54 -15.93
CA ILE A 106 -21.57 2.59 -16.69
C ILE A 106 -20.76 3.00 -17.92
N SER A 107 -19.47 3.27 -17.74
CA SER A 107 -18.57 3.77 -18.78
C SER A 107 -17.88 2.64 -19.54
N GLN A 108 -17.20 3.00 -20.63
CA GLN A 108 -16.35 2.06 -21.35
C GLN A 108 -15.22 1.56 -20.44
N GLU A 109 -14.83 0.30 -20.64
CA GLU A 109 -13.69 -0.30 -19.96
C GLU A 109 -12.43 0.55 -20.18
N LYS A 110 -11.68 0.80 -19.11
CA LYS A 110 -10.42 1.53 -19.13
C LYS A 110 -9.28 0.56 -18.93
N GLN A 111 -8.21 0.71 -19.70
CA GLN A 111 -7.02 -0.11 -19.57
C GLN A 111 -5.83 0.74 -19.14
N GLN A 112 -5.00 0.18 -18.27
CA GLN A 112 -3.82 0.85 -17.73
C GLN A 112 -2.73 -0.17 -17.44
N VAL A 113 -1.50 0.14 -17.82
CA VAL A 113 -0.33 -0.70 -17.54
C VAL A 113 0.40 -0.14 -16.32
N PHE A 114 0.84 -1.04 -15.44
CA PHE A 114 1.55 -0.73 -14.21
C PHE A 114 2.82 -1.58 -14.05
N SER A 115 3.77 -1.08 -13.27
CA SER A 115 4.84 -1.88 -12.65
C SER A 115 4.51 -2.11 -11.18
N LEU A 116 4.73 -3.34 -10.69
CA LEU A 116 4.41 -3.74 -9.33
C LEU A 116 5.66 -3.71 -8.44
N TYR A 117 5.53 -3.06 -7.29
CA TYR A 117 6.57 -2.93 -6.29
C TYR A 117 6.06 -3.33 -4.91
N ARG A 118 6.99 -3.76 -4.05
CA ARG A 118 6.75 -4.05 -2.63
C ARG A 118 7.70 -3.24 -1.77
N GLN A 119 7.17 -2.66 -0.68
CA GLN A 119 7.96 -1.96 0.33
C GLN A 119 7.29 -2.16 1.70
N ASN A 120 8.05 -2.56 2.72
CA ASN A 120 7.53 -2.72 4.09
C ASN A 120 6.30 -3.63 4.28
N GLY A 121 5.99 -4.50 3.31
CA GLY A 121 4.79 -5.34 3.33
C GLY A 121 3.63 -4.78 2.51
N ASP A 122 3.73 -3.53 2.07
CA ASP A 122 2.78 -2.85 1.20
C ASP A 122 3.10 -3.12 -0.26
N TYR A 123 2.09 -3.02 -1.11
CA TYR A 123 2.22 -3.14 -2.55
C TYR A 123 1.83 -1.85 -3.25
N SER A 124 2.62 -1.47 -4.26
CA SER A 124 2.30 -0.33 -5.11
C SER A 124 2.37 -0.71 -6.59
N LEU A 125 1.33 -0.35 -7.33
CA LEU A 125 1.28 -0.42 -8.78
C LEU A 125 1.45 1.01 -9.31
N LEU A 126 2.51 1.25 -10.06
CA LEU A 126 2.88 2.57 -10.60
C LEU A 126 2.81 2.57 -12.12
N GLY A 127 2.13 3.56 -12.71
CA GLY A 127 1.95 3.65 -14.15
C GLY A 127 1.45 5.02 -14.61
N GLU A 128 1.65 5.34 -15.89
CA GLU A 128 1.15 6.57 -16.53
C GLU A 128 -0.19 6.34 -17.20
N GLY A 129 -1.18 7.18 -16.91
CA GLY A 129 -2.52 7.06 -17.48
C GLY A 129 -3.18 8.39 -17.76
N VAL A 130 -4.49 8.34 -18.01
CA VAL A 130 -5.33 9.52 -18.21
C VAL A 130 -6.45 9.53 -17.18
N VAL A 131 -6.54 10.61 -16.40
CA VAL A 131 -7.65 10.85 -15.48
C VAL A 131 -8.28 12.20 -15.79
N ASN A 132 -9.61 12.25 -15.89
CA ASN A 132 -10.34 13.46 -16.26
C ASN A 132 -9.78 14.16 -17.52
N MET A 133 -9.41 13.37 -18.54
CA MET A 133 -8.82 13.82 -19.82
C MET A 133 -7.42 14.45 -19.70
N ARG A 134 -6.73 14.27 -18.57
CA ARG A 134 -5.37 14.78 -18.34
C ARG A 134 -4.41 13.63 -18.09
N SER A 135 -3.21 13.71 -18.65
CA SER A 135 -2.15 12.74 -18.40
C SER A 135 -1.70 12.82 -16.95
N ALA A 136 -1.50 11.67 -16.32
CA ALA A 136 -1.14 11.60 -14.91
C ALA A 136 -0.33 10.34 -14.59
N LEU A 137 0.53 10.43 -13.59
CA LEU A 137 1.03 9.28 -12.87
C LEU A 137 -0.07 8.77 -11.94
N ILE A 138 -0.32 7.48 -11.98
CA ILE A 138 -1.29 6.78 -11.15
C ILE A 138 -0.54 5.80 -10.27
N GLN A 139 -0.82 5.88 -8.97
CA GLN A 139 -0.40 4.91 -7.99
C GLN A 139 -1.63 4.20 -7.43
N LEU A 140 -1.66 2.87 -7.50
CA LEU A 140 -2.55 2.06 -6.67
C LEU A 140 -1.70 1.53 -5.52
N LEU A 141 -2.02 1.94 -4.30
CA LEU A 141 -1.29 1.57 -3.10
C LEU A 141 -2.17 0.68 -2.22
N PHE A 142 -1.65 -0.47 -1.83
CA PHE A 142 -2.27 -1.44 -0.94
C PHE A 142 -1.41 -1.55 0.32
N GLU A 143 -1.79 -0.84 1.37
CA GLU A 143 -1.07 -0.80 2.64
C GLU A 143 -1.64 -1.84 3.61
N ALA A 144 -0.78 -2.64 4.22
CA ALA A 144 -1.20 -3.55 5.29
C ALA A 144 -1.47 -2.73 6.56
N LYS A 145 -2.69 -2.77 7.10
CA LYS A 145 -3.08 -1.99 8.29
C LYS A 145 -3.03 -2.79 9.59
N SER A 146 -3.09 -4.12 9.52
CA SER A 146 -3.06 -4.96 10.71
C SER A 146 -2.46 -6.33 10.45
N SER A 147 -1.99 -6.98 11.52
CA SER A 147 -1.53 -8.36 11.47
C SER A 147 -2.65 -9.36 11.17
N GLN A 148 -3.91 -8.95 11.33
CA GLN A 148 -5.10 -9.72 10.99
C GLN A 148 -5.44 -9.68 9.49
N GLY A 149 -4.61 -9.04 8.66
CA GLY A 149 -4.78 -9.01 7.21
C GLY A 149 -5.72 -7.92 6.70
N ALA A 150 -5.94 -6.85 7.49
CA ALA A 150 -6.65 -5.67 6.99
C ALA A 150 -5.75 -4.87 6.03
N TRP A 151 -6.37 -4.31 4.99
CA TRP A 151 -5.70 -3.50 3.98
C TRP A 151 -6.36 -2.12 3.85
N GLN A 152 -5.56 -1.13 3.47
CA GLN A 152 -6.04 0.11 2.87
C GLN A 152 -5.62 0.11 1.42
N TRP A 153 -6.60 0.17 0.53
CA TRP A 153 -6.37 0.39 -0.88
C TRP A 153 -6.64 1.85 -1.21
N THR A 154 -5.67 2.54 -1.81
CA THR A 154 -5.84 3.89 -2.35
C THR A 154 -5.46 3.96 -3.82
N GLN A 155 -6.11 4.86 -4.53
CA GLN A 155 -5.69 5.35 -5.83
C GLN A 155 -5.23 6.80 -5.64
N ASN A 156 -3.97 7.07 -5.94
CA ASN A 156 -3.39 8.40 -5.90
C ASN A 156 -2.96 8.84 -7.30
N ILE A 157 -3.02 10.14 -7.56
CA ILE A 157 -2.78 10.73 -8.89
C ILE A 157 -1.84 11.92 -8.76
N GLN A 158 -0.88 12.02 -9.68
CA GLN A 158 -0.11 13.23 -9.93
C GLN A 158 -0.29 13.61 -11.40
N TYR A 159 -0.94 14.73 -11.67
CA TYR A 159 -1.08 15.23 -13.03
C TYR A 159 0.27 15.69 -13.59
N LEU A 160 0.55 15.34 -14.85
CA LEU A 160 1.83 15.64 -15.50
C LEU A 160 1.93 17.07 -16.06
N ASP A 161 0.80 17.76 -16.14
CA ASP A 161 0.66 19.12 -16.66
C ASP A 161 0.49 20.16 -15.53
N ASP A 162 0.65 19.77 -14.27
CA ASP A 162 0.53 20.63 -13.10
C ASP A 162 1.90 20.77 -12.41
N ASP A 163 2.14 21.92 -11.76
CA ASP A 163 3.39 22.21 -11.03
C ASP A 163 3.43 21.53 -9.65
N ILE A 164 2.50 20.61 -9.40
CA ILE A 164 2.35 19.90 -8.13
C ILE A 164 3.15 18.61 -8.18
N ASP A 165 4.34 18.64 -7.58
CA ASP A 165 5.23 17.48 -7.46
C ASP A 165 4.84 16.50 -6.34
N ARG A 166 3.54 16.19 -6.22
CA ARG A 166 3.06 15.18 -5.27
C ARG A 166 1.79 14.49 -5.72
N TYR A 167 1.69 13.22 -5.34
CA TYR A 167 0.46 12.45 -5.43
C TYR A 167 -0.65 13.05 -4.55
N GLN A 168 -1.86 13.06 -5.09
CA GLN A 168 -3.09 13.44 -4.40
C GLN A 168 -4.02 12.23 -4.34
N LEU A 169 -4.68 12.04 -3.19
CA LEU A 169 -5.67 10.99 -3.04
C LEU A 169 -6.82 11.23 -4.02
N PHE A 170 -7.14 10.22 -4.82
CA PHE A 170 -8.30 10.24 -5.71
C PHE A 170 -9.44 9.40 -5.13
N ARG A 171 -9.11 8.24 -4.56
CA ARG A 171 -10.06 7.30 -3.96
C ARG A 171 -9.39 6.42 -2.91
N GLY A 172 -10.12 6.06 -1.87
CA GLY A 172 -9.71 5.08 -0.86
C GLY A 172 -10.79 4.03 -0.60
N ILE A 173 -10.35 2.81 -0.25
CA ILE A 173 -11.16 1.70 0.24
C ILE A 173 -10.44 1.05 1.42
N GLU A 174 -11.12 0.99 2.56
CA GLU A 174 -10.71 0.17 3.69
C GLU A 174 -11.21 -1.27 3.50
N MET A 175 -10.37 -2.24 3.82
CA MET A 175 -10.62 -3.66 3.56
C MET A 175 -10.31 -4.47 4.82
N THR A 176 -11.35 -4.80 5.57
CA THR A 176 -11.26 -5.67 6.75
C THR A 176 -11.82 -7.07 6.41
N PRO A 177 -11.12 -8.16 6.79
CA PRO A 177 -11.63 -9.54 6.75
C PRO A 177 -13.06 -9.70 7.25
N ILE A 178 -13.95 -10.25 6.41
CA ILE A 178 -15.30 -10.66 6.85
C ILE A 178 -15.22 -11.94 7.70
N ALA A 179 -14.25 -12.82 7.42
CA ALA A 179 -13.87 -13.95 8.25
C ALA A 179 -12.34 -14.02 8.32
N PRO A 180 -11.74 -14.47 9.44
CA PRO A 180 -10.31 -14.70 9.50
C PRO A 180 -9.89 -15.73 8.44
N SER A 181 -8.77 -15.47 7.78
CA SER A 181 -8.09 -16.49 6.98
C SER A 181 -7.63 -17.60 7.92
N ASP A 182 -8.22 -18.79 7.81
CA ASP A 182 -7.73 -20.01 8.47
C ASP A 182 -6.27 -20.32 8.08
#